data_AF-A0A6J4MT80-F1
#
_entry.id   AF-A0A6J4MT80-F1
#
_cell.length_a   1.000
_cell.length_b   1.000
_cell.length_c   1.000
_cell.angle_alpha   90.00
_cell.angle_beta   90.00
_cell.angle_gamma   90.00
#
_symmetry.space_group_name_H-M   'P 1'
#
loop_
_entity.id
_entity.type
_entity.pdbx_description
1 polymer ?
#
loop_
_entity_poly.entity_id
_entity_poly.type
_entity_poly.pdbx_seq_one_letter_code
_entity_poly.pdbx_strand_id
1 'polypeptide(L)'
;MTAPGNDASFACTVGYDAEVPCVIMTWKGYATSREFREANERILGVLAERRASKLLGDIKEFVLIGADDQHWLSNNWIPRATEAGLRTVAMITPVFYFNRVAVESVGQKLDPEALILQHFDTRDAARQWLASV
;
A
#
# COMPACT_ATOMS: atom_id res chain seq x y z
N MET A 1 26.61 -27.53 12.11
CA MET A 1 25.50 -27.00 12.92
C MET A 1 24.91 -25.82 12.16
N THR A 2 24.04 -26.12 11.19
CA THR A 2 23.32 -25.13 10.38
C THR A 2 22.17 -24.59 11.23
N ALA A 3 22.09 -23.28 11.38
CA ALA A 3 20.99 -22.62 12.08
C ALA A 3 19.65 -23.01 11.40
N PRO A 4 18.58 -23.24 12.19
CA PRO A 4 17.26 -23.48 11.62
C PRO A 4 16.84 -22.26 10.81
N GLY A 5 16.23 -22.52 9.65
CA GLY A 5 15.85 -21.51 8.68
C GLY A 5 15.12 -20.35 9.32
N ASN A 6 15.70 -19.16 9.23
CA ASN A 6 14.97 -17.92 9.42
C ASN A 6 14.19 -17.65 8.13
N ASP A 7 13.19 -18.49 7.84
CA ASP A 7 12.09 -18.12 6.96
C ASP A 7 11.24 -17.10 7.72
N ALA A 8 11.74 -15.87 7.79
CA ALA A 8 10.89 -14.72 8.06
C ALA A 8 9.94 -14.63 6.87
N SER A 9 8.81 -15.31 7.03
CA SER A 9 7.71 -15.42 6.07
C SER A 9 7.39 -14.07 5.47
N PHE A 10 7.46 -13.99 4.14
CA PHE A 10 7.13 -12.79 3.36
C PHE A 10 5.87 -12.09 3.91
N ALA A 11 6.06 -10.92 4.51
CA ALA A 11 5.01 -10.19 5.22
C ALA A 11 3.97 -9.54 4.30
N CYS A 12 4.25 -9.45 3.00
CA CYS A 12 3.39 -8.78 2.02
C CYS A 12 2.93 -9.73 0.91
N THR A 13 1.61 -9.83 0.72
CA THR A 13 1.01 -10.48 -0.44
C THR A 13 0.49 -9.43 -1.41
N VAL A 14 0.79 -9.61 -2.70
CA VAL A 14 0.32 -8.74 -3.78
C VAL A 14 -0.52 -9.58 -4.75
N GLY A 15 -1.67 -9.07 -5.15
CA GLY A 15 -2.58 -9.71 -6.09
C GLY A 15 -3.38 -8.70 -6.90
N TYR A 16 -4.33 -9.19 -7.69
CA TYR A 16 -5.21 -8.37 -8.49
C TYR A 16 -6.64 -8.90 -8.39
N ASP A 17 -7.59 -8.02 -8.09
CA ASP A 17 -9.02 -8.32 -8.17
C ASP A 17 -9.53 -7.91 -9.55
N ALA A 18 -10.06 -8.88 -10.30
CA ALA A 18 -10.60 -8.63 -11.63
C ALA A 18 -12.09 -8.22 -11.61
N GLU A 19 -12.83 -8.57 -10.56
CA GLU A 19 -14.24 -8.16 -10.41
C GLU A 19 -14.33 -6.68 -10.03
N VAL A 20 -13.40 -6.23 -9.20
CA VAL A 20 -13.16 -4.81 -8.89
C VAL A 20 -11.74 -4.48 -9.34
N PRO A 21 -11.51 -4.09 -10.61
CA PRO A 21 -10.19 -3.89 -11.22
C PRO A 21 -9.22 -3.07 -10.37
N CYS A 22 -8.48 -3.73 -9.48
CA CYS A 22 -7.57 -3.09 -8.55
C CYS A 22 -6.46 -4.06 -8.12
N VAL A 23 -5.30 -3.48 -7.82
CA VAL A 23 -4.22 -4.21 -7.16
C VAL A 23 -4.58 -4.36 -5.68
N ILE A 24 -4.40 -5.55 -5.13
CA ILE A 24 -4.57 -5.82 -3.70
C ILE A 24 -3.18 -5.97 -3.10
N MET A 25 -2.88 -5.22 -2.05
CA MET A 25 -1.75 -5.48 -1.16
C MET A 25 -2.25 -5.80 0.25
N THR A 26 -1.63 -6.77 0.92
CA THR A 26 -1.84 -7.03 2.35
C THR A 26 -0.50 -7.16 3.03
N TRP A 27 -0.29 -6.35 4.07
CA TRP A 27 0.90 -6.36 4.92
C TRP A 27 0.57 -6.97 6.29
N LYS A 28 1.44 -7.86 6.76
CA LYS A 28 1.32 -8.51 8.07
C LYS A 28 2.64 -8.48 8.84
N GLY A 29 2.59 -8.01 10.08
CA GLY A 29 3.74 -8.01 10.97
C GLY A 29 4.80 -6.98 10.56
N TYR A 30 6.06 -7.40 10.63
CA TYR A 30 7.22 -6.55 10.39
C TYR A 30 7.80 -6.77 9.00
N ALA A 31 8.27 -5.68 8.38
CA ALA A 31 9.08 -5.73 7.18
C ALA A 31 10.34 -4.88 7.40
N THR A 32 11.48 -5.41 7.02
CA THR A 32 12.72 -4.62 6.85
C THR A 32 12.53 -3.60 5.73
N SER A 33 13.37 -2.55 5.70
CA SER A 33 13.36 -1.57 4.59
C SER A 33 13.53 -2.22 3.22
N ARG A 34 14.31 -3.30 3.14
CA ARG A 34 14.49 -4.06 1.91
C ARG A 34 13.20 -4.75 1.49
N GLU A 35 12.55 -5.50 2.38
CA GLU A 35 11.28 -6.18 2.11
C GLU A 35 10.16 -5.18 1.79
N PHE A 36 10.15 -4.04 2.49
CA PHE A 36 9.23 -2.95 2.23
C PHE A 36 9.34 -2.46 0.78
N ARG A 37 10.55 -2.13 0.34
CA ARG A 37 10.81 -1.64 -1.02
C ARG A 37 10.54 -2.72 -2.06
N GLU A 38 11.02 -3.94 -1.83
CA GLU A 38 10.79 -5.07 -2.73
C GLU A 38 9.30 -5.33 -2.97
N ALA A 39 8.45 -5.28 -1.94
CA ALA A 39 7.01 -5.48 -2.15
C ALA A 39 6.33 -4.28 -2.82
N ASN A 40 6.74 -3.05 -2.52
CA ASN A 40 6.23 -1.86 -3.22
C ASN A 40 6.61 -1.90 -4.72
N GLU A 41 7.82 -2.33 -5.07
CA GLU A 41 8.20 -2.53 -6.48
C GLU A 41 7.36 -3.62 -7.16
N ARG A 42 6.96 -4.69 -6.44
CA ARG A 42 6.01 -5.69 -6.97
C ARG A 42 4.64 -5.09 -7.25
N ILE A 43 4.13 -4.26 -6.33
CA ILE A 43 2.86 -3.54 -6.52
C ILE A 43 2.95 -2.66 -7.79
N LEU A 44 4.05 -1.92 -7.95
CA LEU A 44 4.30 -1.10 -9.16
C LEU A 44 4.31 -1.95 -10.44
N GLY A 45 4.95 -3.11 -10.40
CA GLY A 45 4.94 -4.07 -11.51
C GLY A 45 3.53 -4.50 -11.90
N VAL A 46 2.69 -4.86 -10.92
CA VAL A 46 1.30 -5.27 -11.19
C VAL A 46 0.46 -4.10 -11.69
N LEU A 47 0.64 -2.90 -11.13
CA LEU A 47 -0.02 -1.67 -11.62
C LEU A 47 0.27 -1.46 -13.11
N ALA A 48 1.54 -1.54 -13.50
CA ALA A 48 1.98 -1.36 -14.88
C ALA A 48 1.48 -2.49 -15.80
N GLU A 49 1.63 -3.75 -15.40
CA GLU A 49 1.22 -4.93 -16.19
C GLU A 49 -0.29 -4.93 -16.45
N ARG A 50 -1.09 -4.62 -15.44
CA ARG A 50 -2.56 -4.62 -15.52
C ARG A 50 -3.14 -3.29 -15.97
N ARG A 51 -2.31 -2.25 -16.12
CA ARG A 51 -2.74 -0.85 -16.31
C ARG A 51 -3.80 -0.44 -15.27
N ALA A 52 -3.60 -0.90 -14.05
CA ALA A 52 -4.56 -0.71 -12.98
C ALA A 52 -4.43 0.69 -12.37
N SER A 53 -5.56 1.37 -12.20
CA SER A 53 -5.59 2.71 -11.60
C SER A 53 -5.97 2.71 -10.12
N LYS A 54 -6.26 1.54 -9.55
CA LYS A 54 -6.79 1.37 -8.20
C LYS A 54 -5.92 0.44 -7.37
N LEU A 55 -5.75 0.77 -6.09
CA LEU A 55 -5.05 -0.05 -5.09
C LEU A 55 -5.93 -0.20 -3.84
N LEU A 56 -6.12 -1.43 -3.39
CA LEU A 56 -6.65 -1.76 -2.07
C LEU A 56 -5.49 -2.22 -1.19
N GLY A 57 -5.16 -1.43 -0.17
CA GLY A 57 -4.09 -1.73 0.78
C GLY A 57 -4.60 -2.12 2.15
N ASP A 58 -4.36 -3.35 2.57
CA ASP A 58 -4.59 -3.78 3.94
C ASP A 58 -3.29 -3.73 4.75
N ILE A 59 -3.23 -2.81 5.71
CA ILE A 59 -2.08 -2.61 6.60
C ILE A 59 -2.50 -2.69 8.07
N LYS A 60 -3.61 -3.36 8.39
CA LYS A 60 -4.11 -3.52 9.77
C LYS A 60 -3.11 -4.16 10.73
N GLU A 61 -2.31 -5.09 10.21
CA GLU A 61 -1.31 -5.83 10.99
C GLU A 61 0.10 -5.26 10.78
N PHE A 62 0.24 -4.13 10.09
CA PHE A 62 1.52 -3.54 9.75
C PHE A 62 2.02 -2.63 10.88
N VAL A 63 3.21 -2.92 11.39
CA VAL A 63 3.66 -2.39 12.68
C VAL A 63 4.24 -0.98 12.58
N LEU A 64 5.13 -0.70 11.61
CA LEU A 64 5.72 0.63 11.39
C LEU A 64 6.59 0.67 10.12
N ILE A 65 6.72 1.84 9.48
CA ILE A 65 7.80 2.14 8.51
C ILE A 65 8.73 3.22 9.05
N GLY A 66 10.04 3.02 8.86
CA GLY A 66 11.05 4.00 9.22
C GLY A 66 10.95 5.28 8.39
N ALA A 67 11.55 6.37 8.88
CA ALA A 67 11.53 7.67 8.20
C ALA A 67 12.13 7.63 6.79
N ASP A 68 13.20 6.85 6.59
CA ASP A 68 13.85 6.69 5.29
C ASP A 68 12.92 6.03 4.26
N ASP A 69 12.11 5.06 4.70
CA ASP A 69 11.16 4.38 3.82
C ASP A 69 9.93 5.24 3.53
N GLN A 70 9.49 6.06 4.48
CA GLN A 70 8.48 7.10 4.23
C GLN A 70 8.97 8.12 3.19
N HIS A 71 10.24 8.55 3.31
CA HIS A 71 10.85 9.49 2.37
C HIS A 71 11.01 8.88 0.98
N TRP A 72 11.48 7.63 0.90
CA TRP A 72 11.58 6.88 -0.35
C TRP A 72 10.20 6.67 -1.00
N LEU A 73 9.20 6.27 -0.21
CA LEU A 73 7.84 6.08 -0.73
C LEU A 73 7.31 7.37 -1.36
N SER A 74 7.44 8.49 -0.66
CA SER A 74 6.89 9.78 -1.09
C SER A 74 7.60 10.38 -2.29
N ASN A 75 8.94 10.36 -2.32
CA ASN A 75 9.72 11.07 -3.35
C ASN A 75 10.13 10.20 -4.53
N ASN A 76 9.98 8.87 -4.41
CA ASN A 76 10.45 7.94 -5.42
C ASN A 76 9.34 6.99 -5.87
N TRP A 77 8.67 6.29 -4.96
CA TRP A 77 7.70 5.28 -5.36
C TRP A 77 6.35 5.87 -5.83
N ILE A 78 5.74 6.77 -5.06
CA ILE A 78 4.42 7.34 -5.41
C ILE A 78 4.43 8.03 -6.79
N PRO A 79 5.42 8.87 -7.15
CA PRO A 79 5.47 9.47 -8.48
C PRO A 79 5.50 8.44 -9.62
N ARG A 80 6.21 7.32 -9.43
CA ARG A 80 6.26 6.23 -10.42
C ARG A 80 4.95 5.45 -10.46
N ALA A 81 4.30 5.25 -9.32
CA ALA A 81 3.01 4.59 -9.25
C ALA A 81 1.90 5.42 -9.94
N THR A 82 1.90 6.75 -9.75
CA THR A 82 0.97 7.63 -10.45
C THR A 82 1.27 7.71 -11.95
N GLU A 83 2.54 7.74 -12.36
CA GLU A 83 2.92 7.64 -13.78
C GLU A 83 2.46 6.30 -14.40
N ALA A 84 2.58 5.20 -13.66
CA ALA A 84 2.08 3.88 -14.07
C ALA A 84 0.54 3.75 -14.11
N GLY A 85 -0.19 4.78 -13.66
CA GLY A 85 -1.64 4.86 -13.78
C GLY A 85 -2.41 4.87 -12.46
N LEU A 86 -1.76 4.73 -11.30
CA LEU A 86 -2.43 4.76 -10.00
C LEU A 86 -3.12 6.11 -9.78
N ARG A 87 -4.41 6.09 -9.44
CA ARG A 87 -5.23 7.28 -9.19
C ARG A 87 -6.04 7.17 -7.90
N THR A 88 -6.35 5.96 -7.45
CA THR A 88 -7.26 5.76 -6.31
C THR A 88 -6.74 4.69 -5.37
N VAL A 89 -6.69 4.99 -4.09
CA VAL A 89 -6.19 4.10 -3.05
C VAL A 89 -7.22 3.97 -1.92
N ALA A 90 -7.62 2.74 -1.62
CA ALA A 90 -8.40 2.41 -0.43
C ALA A 90 -7.47 1.74 0.59
N MET A 91 -7.26 2.39 1.73
CA MET A 91 -6.39 1.89 2.80
C MET A 91 -7.21 1.37 3.97
N ILE A 92 -6.84 0.20 4.46
CA ILE A 92 -7.41 -0.40 5.65
C ILE A 92 -6.34 -0.32 6.73
N THR A 93 -6.56 0.56 7.70
CA THR A 93 -5.62 0.85 8.78
C THR A 93 -6.14 0.29 10.10
N PRO A 94 -5.26 0.03 11.09
CA PRO A 94 -5.71 -0.27 12.44
C PRO A 94 -6.41 0.96 13.04
N VAL A 95 -7.52 0.74 13.75
CA VAL A 95 -8.36 1.78 14.39
C VAL A 95 -7.53 2.74 15.27
N PHE A 96 -6.42 2.26 15.84
CA PHE A 96 -5.53 3.03 16.73
C PHE A 96 -4.49 3.93 16.02
N TYR A 97 -4.34 3.82 14.69
CA TYR A 97 -3.37 4.65 13.94
C TYR A 97 -3.86 6.11 13.74
N PHE A 98 -5.08 6.41 14.16
CA PHE A 98 -5.69 7.75 14.12
C PHE A 98 -5.33 8.65 15.32
N ASN A 99 -4.11 8.56 15.85
CA ASN A 99 -3.52 9.73 16.51
C ASN A 99 -3.01 10.71 15.43
N ARG A 100 -3.97 11.34 14.75
CA ARG A 100 -4.04 12.62 14.01
C ARG A 100 -2.81 13.31 13.37
N VAL A 101 -1.60 12.75 13.36
CA VAL A 101 -0.38 13.49 12.93
C VAL A 101 0.37 12.84 11.76
N ALA A 102 0.16 11.56 11.45
CA ALA A 102 0.93 10.89 10.37
C ALA A 102 0.24 10.88 8.99
N VAL A 103 -1.09 10.97 8.92
CA VAL A 103 -1.82 10.96 7.64
C VAL A 103 -1.80 12.34 6.98
N GLU A 104 -1.75 13.43 7.77
CA GLU A 104 -1.66 14.79 7.23
C GLU A 104 -0.29 15.09 6.60
N SER A 105 0.81 14.47 7.05
CA SER A 105 2.14 14.78 6.51
C SER A 105 2.46 14.10 5.17
N VAL A 106 1.84 12.95 4.87
CA VAL A 106 1.95 12.26 3.57
C VAL A 106 0.84 12.71 2.61
N GLY A 107 -0.38 12.95 3.12
CA GLY A 107 -1.52 13.41 2.32
C GLY A 107 -1.39 14.85 1.82
N GLN A 108 -0.79 15.77 2.59
CA GLN A 108 -0.65 17.18 2.17
C GLN A 108 0.34 17.41 1.02
N LYS A 109 1.14 16.41 0.65
CA LYS A 109 2.07 16.49 -0.51
C LYS A 109 1.52 15.86 -1.78
N LEU A 110 0.37 15.20 -1.70
CA LEU A 110 -0.26 14.58 -2.85
C LEU A 110 -1.27 15.57 -3.40
N ASP A 111 -1.03 15.99 -4.63
CA ASP A 111 -2.04 16.71 -5.40
C ASP A 111 -3.29 15.83 -5.44
N PRO A 112 -4.43 16.25 -4.87
CA PRO A 112 -5.66 15.48 -4.88
C PRO A 112 -6.19 15.22 -6.29
N GLU A 113 -5.72 15.98 -7.30
CA GLU A 113 -5.98 15.67 -8.72
C GLU A 113 -5.13 14.50 -9.23
N ALA A 114 -3.99 14.21 -8.60
CA ALA A 114 -3.07 13.14 -8.98
C ALA A 114 -3.35 11.80 -8.28
N LEU A 115 -3.77 11.81 -7.01
CA LEU A 115 -4.00 10.60 -6.22
C LEU A 115 -5.07 10.80 -5.12
N ILE A 116 -6.16 10.04 -5.21
CA ILE A 116 -7.23 9.99 -4.21
C ILE A 116 -6.91 8.88 -3.20
N LEU A 117 -6.87 9.22 -1.92
CA LEU A 117 -6.64 8.27 -0.82
C LEU A 117 -7.81 8.30 0.17
N GLN A 118 -8.42 7.14 0.43
CA GLN A 118 -9.49 7.01 1.42
C GLN A 118 -9.22 5.83 2.38
N HIS A 119 -9.63 6.00 3.64
CA HIS A 119 -9.41 5.01 4.71
C HIS A 119 -10.71 4.27 5.04
N PHE A 120 -10.60 2.99 5.41
CA PHE A 120 -11.73 2.10 5.70
C PHE A 120 -11.42 1.17 6.87
N ASP A 121 -12.47 0.77 7.59
CA ASP A 121 -12.35 -0.21 8.68
C ASP A 121 -12.38 -1.66 8.18
N THR A 122 -12.93 -1.93 7.00
CA THR A 122 -13.11 -3.30 6.46
C THR A 122 -12.72 -3.40 5.00
N ARG A 123 -12.31 -4.62 4.61
CA ARG A 123 -12.03 -4.95 3.20
C ARG A 123 -13.25 -4.76 2.32
N ASP A 124 -14.41 -5.17 2.82
CA ASP A 124 -15.66 -5.08 2.07
C ASP A 124 -16.05 -3.63 1.78
N ALA A 125 -15.94 -2.73 2.77
CA ALA A 125 -16.23 -1.31 2.56
C ALA A 125 -15.24 -0.66 1.58
N ALA A 126 -13.95 -0.95 1.72
CA ALA A 126 -12.92 -0.48 0.80
C ALA A 126 -13.17 -0.95 -0.64
N ARG A 127 -13.48 -2.24 -0.80
CA ARG A 127 -13.77 -2.86 -2.10
C ARG A 127 -15.03 -2.30 -2.74
N GLN A 128 -16.11 -2.14 -1.98
CA GLN A 128 -17.37 -1.54 -2.46
C GLN A 128 -17.16 -0.10 -2.93
N TRP A 129 -16.39 0.69 -2.19
CA TRP A 129 -16.07 2.05 -2.60
C TRP A 129 -15.25 2.07 -3.90
N LEU A 130 -14.20 1.23 -4.00
CA LEU A 130 -13.41 1.11 -5.23
C LEU A 130 -14.25 0.69 -6.43
N ALA A 131 -15.30 -0.10 -6.25
CA ALA A 131 -16.24 -0.48 -7.30
C ALA A 131 -17.17 0.67 -7.73
N SER A 132 -17.38 1.66 -6.86
CA SER A 132 -18.30 2.79 -7.10
C SER A 132 -17.65 4.02 -7.74
N VAL A 133 -16.33 4.12 -7.71
CA VAL A 133 -15.53 5.24 -8.23
C VAL A 133 -14.87 4.96 -9.56
#